data_AF-A0A5P9GWZ5-F1
#
_entry.id   AF-A0A5P9GWZ5-F1
#
_cell.length_a   1.000
_cell.length_b   1.000
_cell.length_c   1.000
_cell.angle_alpha   90.00
_cell.angle_beta   90.00
_cell.angle_gamma   90.00
#
_symmetry.space_group_name_H-M   'P 1'
#
loop_
_entity.id
_entity.type
_entity.pdbx_description
1 polymer ?
#
loop_
_entity_poly.entity_id
_entity_poly.type
_entity_poly.pdbx_seq_one_letter_code
_entity_poly.pdbx_strand_id
1 'polypeptide(L)'
;MSGGVMSSGEVQRARRPGSRSSTVKPGPCEGRQASPSNPNRTARGAIPSEKQEAVFFYCSSEEKALIRQAAADRGLSMSAMLRQLATGAAPKRRKPAPRVDPALVLAVSRYGGNLNQIARWLNTATRAGRASEIEALRVAAALVGIERRLAEIIAQHRRPPGC
;
A
#
# COMPACT_ATOMS: atom_id res chain seq x y z
N MET A 1 -14.42 -12.13 -62.22
CA MET A 1 -15.06 -11.37 -61.12
C MET A 1 -14.79 -12.18 -59.85
N SER A 2 -13.70 -11.95 -59.12
CA SER A 2 -13.43 -10.82 -58.20
C SER A 2 -14.38 -10.74 -57.01
N GLY A 3 -13.80 -10.83 -55.81
CA GLY A 3 -14.37 -10.40 -54.52
C GLY A 3 -15.10 -11.52 -53.77
N GLY A 4 -15.01 -11.66 -52.45
CA GLY A 4 -14.41 -10.81 -51.44
C GLY A 4 -14.48 -11.49 -50.07
N VAL A 5 -13.57 -11.09 -49.21
CA VAL A 5 -13.19 -11.67 -47.92
C VAL A 5 -14.27 -11.41 -46.86
N MET A 6 -14.65 -12.43 -46.07
CA MET A 6 -15.36 -12.20 -44.80
C MET A 6 -14.34 -11.97 -43.67
N SER A 7 -14.57 -10.86 -42.98
CA SER A 7 -13.72 -10.25 -41.97
C SER A 7 -14.31 -10.45 -40.58
N SER A 8 -13.42 -10.74 -39.63
CA SER A 8 -13.42 -10.30 -38.22
C SER A 8 -14.48 -10.86 -37.25
N GLY A 9 -13.99 -11.69 -36.33
CA GLY A 9 -14.58 -11.88 -35.01
C GLY A 9 -13.60 -12.58 -34.09
N GLU A 10 -13.28 -11.95 -32.95
CA GLU A 10 -12.49 -12.45 -31.81
C GLU A 10 -10.97 -12.33 -31.89
N VAL A 11 -10.40 -11.36 -31.16
CA VAL A 11 -9.41 -11.59 -30.08
C VAL A 11 -9.47 -10.41 -29.10
N GLN A 12 -9.78 -10.70 -27.84
CA GLN A 12 -9.61 -9.78 -26.71
C GLN A 12 -8.16 -9.32 -26.59
N ARG A 13 -7.97 -8.00 -26.65
CA ARG A 13 -6.66 -7.34 -26.69
C ARG A 13 -5.93 -7.45 -25.33
N ALA A 14 -5.20 -8.54 -25.13
CA ALA A 14 -4.14 -8.60 -24.13
C ALA A 14 -3.02 -7.61 -24.52
N ARG A 15 -2.62 -6.76 -23.58
CA ARG A 15 -1.50 -5.82 -23.77
C ARG A 15 -0.21 -6.63 -23.95
N ARG A 16 0.46 -6.46 -25.10
CA ARG A 16 1.80 -6.97 -25.39
C ARG A 16 2.78 -6.58 -24.27
N PRO A 17 3.52 -7.51 -23.64
CA PRO A 17 4.72 -7.16 -22.90
C PRO A 17 5.79 -6.77 -23.92
N GLY A 18 6.24 -5.51 -23.88
CA GLY A 18 7.34 -5.03 -24.69
C GLY A 18 8.59 -5.87 -24.42
N SER A 19 9.25 -6.30 -25.51
CA SER A 19 10.55 -6.92 -25.52
C SER A 19 11.55 -6.03 -24.77
N ARG A 20 12.19 -6.55 -23.72
CA ARG A 20 13.43 -5.96 -23.20
C ARG A 20 14.58 -6.78 -23.74
N SER A 21 15.35 -6.11 -24.60
CA SER A 21 16.70 -6.50 -25.00
C SER A 21 17.54 -6.84 -23.76
N SER A 22 18.27 -7.96 -23.84
CA SER A 22 19.04 -8.60 -22.76
C SER A 22 20.35 -7.88 -22.40
N THR A 23 20.55 -6.63 -22.80
CA THR A 23 21.83 -5.91 -22.63
C THR A 23 21.77 -4.68 -21.71
N VAL A 24 20.72 -4.52 -20.90
CA VAL A 24 20.65 -3.39 -19.95
C VAL A 24 21.20 -3.82 -18.58
N LYS A 25 22.41 -3.36 -18.25
CA LYS A 25 22.88 -3.32 -16.86
C LYS A 25 21.88 -2.48 -16.03
N PRO A 26 21.31 -2.98 -14.92
CA PRO A 26 20.42 -2.17 -14.11
C PRO A 26 21.25 -1.04 -13.48
N GLY A 27 21.00 0.19 -13.91
CA GLY A 27 21.52 1.39 -13.26
C GLY A 27 21.02 1.48 -11.81
N PRO A 28 21.68 2.29 -10.96
CA PRO A 28 21.25 2.49 -9.58
C PRO A 28 19.80 2.96 -9.61
N CYS A 29 18.94 2.22 -8.92
CA CYS A 29 17.53 2.54 -8.80
C CYS A 29 17.37 3.79 -7.93
N GLU A 30 17.61 4.97 -8.51
CA GLU A 30 17.20 6.22 -7.89
C GLU A 30 15.70 6.14 -7.67
N GLY A 31 15.33 6.20 -6.38
CA GLY A 31 14.05 5.74 -5.88
C GLY A 31 12.88 6.32 -6.68
N ARG A 32 11.96 5.44 -7.09
CA ARG A 32 10.59 5.86 -7.37
C ARG A 32 10.09 6.58 -6.12
N GLN A 33 10.03 7.90 -6.17
CA GLN A 33 9.46 8.66 -5.06
C GLN A 33 8.04 8.13 -4.83
N ALA A 34 7.79 7.64 -3.62
CA ALA A 34 6.46 7.19 -3.24
C ALA A 34 5.48 8.37 -3.37
N SER A 35 4.23 8.08 -3.77
CA SER A 35 3.22 9.11 -3.99
C SER A 35 3.10 10.07 -2.80
N PRO A 36 2.92 11.39 -3.03
CA PRO A 36 2.85 12.41 -1.99
C PRO A 36 1.78 12.16 -0.91
N SER A 37 0.80 11.32 -1.22
CA SER A 37 -0.33 10.96 -0.35
C SER A 37 -0.03 9.82 0.62
N ASN A 38 1.22 9.39 0.80
CA ASN A 38 1.54 8.35 1.79
C ASN A 38 1.36 8.91 3.22
N PRO A 39 0.36 8.44 3.99
CA PRO A 39 0.12 8.91 5.35
C PRO A 39 1.28 8.56 6.31
N ASN A 40 2.21 7.68 5.89
CA ASN A 40 3.40 7.34 6.66
C ASN A 40 4.52 8.42 6.61
N ARG A 41 4.32 9.53 5.89
CA ARG A 41 5.29 10.65 5.81
C ARG A 41 5.24 11.59 7.02
N THR A 42 4.20 11.52 7.85
CA THR A 42 3.98 12.48 8.97
C THR A 42 4.70 12.13 10.27
N ALA A 43 5.47 11.05 10.35
CA ALA A 43 6.33 10.76 11.51
C ALA A 43 7.59 11.66 11.50
N ARG A 44 7.41 12.98 11.65
CA ARG A 44 8.47 14.01 11.75
C ARG A 44 9.25 13.98 13.08
N GLY A 45 9.43 12.79 13.65
CA GLY A 45 10.13 12.57 14.92
C GLY A 45 10.71 11.16 15.09
N ALA A 46 10.49 10.26 14.12
CA ALA A 46 11.29 9.05 14.06
C ALA A 46 12.65 9.44 13.49
N ILE A 47 13.72 9.35 14.30
CA ILE A 47 15.09 9.30 13.80
C ILE A 47 15.05 8.36 12.60
N PRO A 48 15.47 8.77 11.38
CA PRO A 48 15.53 7.87 10.26
C PRO A 48 16.40 6.70 10.72
N SER A 49 15.78 5.53 10.96
CA SER A 49 16.57 4.32 11.14
C SER A 49 17.52 4.28 9.96
N GLU A 50 18.82 4.10 10.20
CA GLU A 50 19.82 3.99 9.13
C GLU A 50 19.24 3.22 7.96
N LYS A 51 19.38 3.80 6.76
CA LYS A 51 18.74 3.26 5.55
C LYS A 51 19.12 1.78 5.46
N GLN A 52 18.12 0.91 5.59
CA GLN A 52 18.36 -0.52 5.50
C GLN A 52 18.83 -0.84 4.09
N GLU A 53 20.02 -1.42 3.96
CA GLU A 53 20.50 -1.95 2.70
C GLU A 53 19.64 -3.15 2.29
N ALA A 54 19.24 -3.18 1.03
CA ALA A 54 18.35 -4.20 0.49
C ALA A 54 19.14 -5.16 -0.41
N VAL A 55 18.98 -6.46 -0.15
CA VAL A 55 19.54 -7.53 -0.99
C VAL A 55 18.41 -8.15 -1.81
N PHE A 56 18.57 -8.17 -3.12
CA PHE A 56 17.66 -8.83 -4.06
C PHE A 56 18.36 -10.03 -4.69
N PHE A 57 17.65 -11.15 -4.80
CA PHE A 57 18.11 -12.30 -5.57
C PHE A 57 16.98 -12.79 -6.48
N TYR A 58 17.35 -13.29 -7.65
CA TYR A 58 16.40 -13.91 -8.57
C TYR A 58 16.23 -15.37 -8.18
N CYS A 59 14.99 -15.83 -8.19
CA CYS A 59 14.61 -17.22 -7.97
C CYS A 59 13.43 -17.56 -8.88
N SER A 60 13.27 -18.84 -9.19
CA SER A 60 12.08 -19.34 -9.86
C SER A 60 10.84 -19.20 -8.95
N SER A 61 9.65 -19.32 -9.54
CA SER A 61 8.40 -19.31 -8.77
C SER A 61 8.30 -20.48 -7.80
N GLU A 62 8.88 -21.62 -8.15
CA GLU A 62 8.88 -22.84 -7.35
C GLU A 62 9.83 -22.71 -6.14
N GLU A 63 11.05 -22.23 -6.37
CA GLU A 63 12.01 -21.93 -5.29
C GLU A 63 11.42 -20.93 -4.30
N LYS A 64 10.74 -19.88 -4.81
CA LYS A 64 10.06 -18.90 -3.95
C LYS A 64 8.94 -19.54 -3.12
N ALA A 65 8.22 -20.51 -3.66
CA ALA A 65 7.18 -21.24 -2.93
C ALA A 65 7.79 -22.09 -1.82
N LEU A 66 8.88 -22.82 -2.10
CA LEU A 66 9.62 -23.61 -1.12
C LEU A 66 10.18 -22.74 0.01
N ILE A 67 10.78 -21.59 -0.32
CA ILE A 67 11.30 -20.64 0.68
C ILE A 67 10.15 -20.11 1.56
N ARG A 68 9.00 -19.81 0.96
CA ARG A 68 7.81 -19.36 1.71
C ARG A 68 7.31 -20.44 2.66
N GLN A 69 7.21 -21.69 2.20
CA GLN A 69 6.73 -22.80 3.01
C GLN A 69 7.68 -23.07 4.18
N ALA A 70 8.98 -23.20 3.91
CA ALA A 70 9.96 -23.45 4.96
C ALA A 70 10.00 -22.32 6.01
N ALA A 71 9.72 -21.06 5.61
CA ALA A 71 9.61 -19.94 6.54
C ALA A 71 8.35 -20.06 7.41
N ALA A 72 7.22 -20.46 6.81
CA ALA A 72 5.96 -20.71 7.51
C ALA A 72 6.08 -21.85 8.53
N ASP A 73 6.75 -22.95 8.18
CA ASP A 73 7.00 -24.09 9.08
C ASP A 73 7.80 -23.67 10.33
N ARG A 74 8.65 -22.65 10.21
CA ARG A 74 9.43 -22.07 11.32
C ARG A 74 8.70 -20.94 12.05
N GLY A 75 7.50 -20.55 11.60
CA GLY A 75 6.76 -19.41 12.14
C GLY A 75 7.45 -18.05 11.91
N LEU A 76 8.29 -17.95 10.88
CA LEU A 76 9.09 -16.77 10.56
C LEU A 76 8.67 -16.14 9.23
N SER A 77 8.95 -14.84 9.04
CA SER A 77 8.92 -14.27 7.68
C SER A 77 10.10 -14.79 6.86
N MET A 78 9.97 -14.84 5.53
CA MET A 78 11.08 -15.22 4.63
C MET A 78 12.34 -14.40 4.93
N SER A 79 12.21 -13.10 5.14
CA SER A 79 13.32 -12.21 5.48
C SER A 79 13.96 -12.51 6.84
N ALA A 80 13.16 -12.88 7.84
CA ALA A 80 13.67 -13.22 9.17
C ALA A 80 14.41 -14.56 9.14
N MET A 81 13.86 -15.55 8.42
CA MET A 81 14.50 -16.84 8.22
C MET A 81 15.81 -16.71 7.42
N LEU A 82 15.81 -16.00 6.28
CA LEU A 82 17.02 -15.80 5.48
C LEU A 82 18.09 -15.03 6.25
N ARG A 83 17.72 -14.00 7.02
CA ARG A 83 18.65 -13.28 7.88
C ARG A 83 19.22 -14.18 8.97
N GLN A 84 18.39 -15.00 9.60
CA GLN A 84 18.85 -15.96 10.61
C GLN A 84 19.84 -16.97 10.03
N LEU A 85 19.57 -17.50 8.84
CA LEU A 85 20.47 -18.43 8.16
C LEU A 85 21.79 -17.77 7.71
N ALA A 86 21.73 -16.54 7.21
CA ALA A 86 22.90 -15.84 6.68
C ALA A 86 23.79 -15.21 7.76
N THR A 87 23.23 -14.81 8.90
CA THR A 87 23.95 -14.02 9.92
C THR A 87 23.93 -14.63 11.31
N GLY A 88 23.18 -15.72 11.53
CA GLY A 88 22.94 -16.28 12.88
C GLY A 88 22.07 -15.40 13.78
N ALA A 89 21.64 -14.22 13.33
CA ALA A 89 20.88 -13.27 14.14
C ALA A 89 19.51 -13.84 14.52
N ALA A 90 19.17 -13.76 15.81
CA ALA A 90 17.87 -14.17 16.30
C ALA A 90 16.75 -13.30 15.66
N PRO A 91 15.68 -13.92 15.15
CA PRO A 91 14.61 -13.17 14.51
C PRO A 91 13.89 -12.30 15.54
N LYS A 92 13.75 -11.01 15.25
CA LYS A 92 12.99 -10.08 16.09
C LYS A 92 11.54 -10.52 16.12
N ARG A 93 11.08 -11.04 17.27
CA ARG A 93 9.67 -11.40 17.46
C ARG A 93 8.80 -10.18 17.22
N ARG A 94 7.88 -10.28 16.24
CA ARG A 94 6.84 -9.26 16.07
C ARG A 94 5.91 -9.36 17.26
N LYS A 95 5.61 -8.22 17.88
CA LYS A 95 4.49 -8.14 18.83
C LYS A 95 3.24 -8.57 18.06
N PRO A 96 2.43 -9.51 18.59
CA PRO A 96 1.17 -9.86 17.95
C PRO A 96 0.36 -8.57 17.79
N ALA A 97 -0.20 -8.36 16.60
CA ALA A 97 -1.10 -7.23 16.39
C ALA A 97 -2.24 -7.31 17.43
N PRO A 98 -2.69 -6.18 17.98
CA PRO A 98 -3.85 -6.18 18.86
C PRO A 98 -5.00 -6.93 18.17
N ARG A 99 -5.64 -7.86 18.88
CA ARG A 99 -6.85 -8.54 18.37
C ARG A 99 -7.98 -7.51 18.39
N VAL A 100 -8.20 -6.86 17.25
CA VAL A 100 -9.29 -5.91 17.02
C VAL A 100 -10.30 -6.59 16.10
N ASP A 101 -11.59 -6.34 16.32
CA ASP A 101 -12.66 -6.80 15.44
C ASP A 101 -12.39 -6.34 13.98
N PRO A 102 -12.26 -7.26 13.01
CA PRO A 102 -12.09 -6.91 11.60
C PRO A 102 -13.19 -6.00 11.04
N ALA A 103 -14.43 -6.13 11.51
CA ALA A 103 -15.53 -5.28 11.07
C ALA A 103 -15.31 -3.81 11.50
N LEU A 104 -14.80 -3.60 12.70
CA LEU A 104 -14.41 -2.27 13.20
C LEU A 104 -13.25 -1.68 12.38
N VAL A 105 -12.24 -2.49 12.07
CA VAL A 105 -11.11 -2.04 11.23
C VAL A 105 -11.60 -1.61 9.85
N LEU A 106 -12.49 -2.38 9.23
CA LEU A 106 -13.09 -2.03 7.94
C LEU A 106 -13.93 -0.75 8.02
N ALA A 107 -14.76 -0.60 9.06
CA ALA A 107 -15.58 0.58 9.26
C ALA A 107 -14.72 1.86 9.36
N VAL A 108 -13.68 1.84 10.19
CA VAL A 108 -12.74 2.97 10.34
C VAL A 108 -11.98 3.24 9.03
N SER A 109 -11.55 2.18 8.34
CA SER A 109 -10.80 2.31 7.08
C SER A 109 -11.59 3.01 5.98
N ARG A 110 -12.93 2.83 5.92
CA ARG A 110 -13.80 3.53 4.96
C ARG A 110 -13.75 5.04 5.13
N TYR A 111 -13.73 5.53 6.38
CA TYR A 111 -13.60 6.97 6.65
C TYR A 111 -12.21 7.50 6.29
N GLY A 112 -11.15 6.72 6.52
CA GLY A 112 -9.80 7.04 6.03
C GLY A 112 -9.73 7.15 4.51
N GLY A 113 -10.46 6.28 3.79
CA GLY A 113 -10.62 6.35 2.34
C GLY A 113 -11.26 7.66 1.87
N ASN A 114 -12.34 8.09 2.53
CA ASN A 114 -13.03 9.35 2.23
C ASN A 114 -12.12 10.56 2.45
N LEU A 115 -11.41 10.61 3.58
CA LEU A 115 -10.46 11.69 3.88
C LEU A 115 -9.34 11.78 2.83
N ASN A 116 -8.82 10.64 2.39
CA ASN A 116 -7.79 10.61 1.34
C ASN A 116 -8.34 11.07 -0.03
N GLN A 117 -9.61 10.81 -0.34
CA GLN A 117 -10.25 11.33 -1.55
C GLN A 117 -10.41 12.86 -1.48
N ILE A 118 -10.90 13.40 -0.35
CA ILE A 118 -11.02 14.85 -0.13
C ILE A 118 -9.65 15.52 -0.27
N ALA A 119 -8.63 14.99 0.39
CA ALA A 119 -7.26 15.53 0.31
C ALA A 119 -6.72 15.50 -1.13
N ARG A 120 -6.91 14.39 -1.86
CA ARG A 120 -6.46 14.29 -3.26
C ARG A 120 -7.18 15.28 -4.16
N TRP A 121 -8.49 15.46 -3.99
CA TRP A 121 -9.26 16.42 -4.74
C TRP A 121 -8.80 17.86 -4.47
N LEU A 122 -8.66 18.24 -3.20
CA LEU A 122 -8.15 19.57 -2.79
C LEU A 122 -6.76 19.87 -3.36
N ASN A 123 -5.83 18.92 -3.24
CA ASN A 123 -4.47 19.06 -3.77
C ASN A 123 -4.46 19.18 -5.29
N THR A 124 -5.36 18.46 -5.97
CA THR A 124 -5.49 18.52 -7.44
C THR A 124 -6.05 19.86 -7.88
N ALA A 125 -7.10 20.37 -7.22
CA ALA A 125 -7.68 21.68 -7.51
C ALA A 125 -6.68 22.81 -7.25
N THR A 126 -5.97 22.76 -6.12
CA THR A 126 -4.95 23.76 -5.76
C THR A 126 -3.81 23.80 -6.77
N ARG A 127 -3.28 22.63 -7.16
CA ARG A 127 -2.20 22.55 -8.16
C ARG A 127 -2.64 23.00 -9.56
N ALA A 128 -3.93 22.90 -9.86
CA ALA A 128 -4.51 23.41 -11.10
C ALA A 128 -4.84 24.91 -11.04
N GLY A 129 -4.50 25.62 -9.96
CA GLY A 129 -4.82 27.05 -9.77
C GLY A 129 -6.31 27.32 -9.48
N ARG A 130 -7.12 26.28 -9.27
CA ARG A 130 -8.58 26.37 -9.06
C ARG A 130 -8.97 26.30 -7.59
N ALA A 131 -8.11 26.82 -6.71
CA ALA A 131 -8.36 26.83 -5.27
C ALA A 131 -9.58 27.70 -4.90
N SER A 132 -9.82 28.77 -5.66
CA SER A 132 -10.96 29.67 -5.48
C SER A 132 -12.31 29.04 -5.82
N GLU A 133 -12.34 27.93 -6.57
CA GLU A 133 -13.56 27.17 -6.90
C GLU A 133 -13.97 26.20 -5.78
N ILE A 134 -13.14 26.06 -4.74
CA ILE A 134 -13.40 25.14 -3.64
C ILE A 134 -14.42 25.76 -2.68
N GLU A 135 -15.59 25.13 -2.57
CA GLU A 135 -16.58 25.45 -1.54
C GLU A 135 -16.09 25.04 -0.14
N ALA A 136 -15.33 25.91 0.51
CA ALA A 136 -14.73 25.64 1.82
C ALA A 136 -15.76 25.20 2.89
N LEU A 137 -16.96 25.81 2.88
CA LEU A 137 -18.04 25.46 3.80
C LEU A 137 -18.54 24.02 3.61
N ARG A 138 -18.66 23.58 2.36
CA ARG A 138 -19.08 22.21 2.04
C ARG A 138 -18.04 21.18 2.45
N VAL A 139 -16.76 21.50 2.25
CA VAL A 139 -15.64 20.67 2.71
C VAL A 139 -15.63 20.58 4.24
N ALA A 140 -15.79 21.71 4.94
CA ALA A 140 -15.85 21.75 6.39
C ALA A 140 -17.02 20.93 6.94
N ALA A 141 -18.22 21.07 6.35
CA ALA A 141 -19.40 20.30 6.74
C ALA A 141 -19.17 18.78 6.57
N ALA A 142 -18.53 18.36 5.46
CA ALA A 142 -18.19 16.96 5.24
C ALA A 142 -17.19 16.42 6.28
N LEU A 143 -16.19 17.22 6.66
CA LEU A 143 -15.21 16.85 7.69
C LEU A 143 -15.84 16.70 9.07
N VAL A 144 -16.69 17.65 9.49
CA VAL A 144 -17.45 17.58 10.75
C VAL A 144 -18.36 16.35 10.76
N GLY A 145 -19.00 16.04 9.64
CA GLY A 145 -19.82 14.83 9.52
C GLY A 145 -19.01 13.53 9.70
N ILE A 146 -17.78 13.48 9.19
CA ILE A 146 -16.87 12.33 9.40
C ILE A 146 -16.41 12.27 10.86
N GLU A 147 -16.05 13.39 11.46
CA GLU A 147 -15.62 13.48 12.86
C GLU A 147 -16.69 12.95 13.82
N ARG A 148 -17.95 13.38 13.65
CA ARG A 148 -19.07 12.92 14.48
C ARG A 148 -19.28 11.41 14.39
N ARG A 149 -19.27 10.84 13.18
CA ARG A 149 -19.41 9.39 12.97
C ARG A 149 -18.26 8.60 13.58
N LEU A 150 -17.04 9.12 13.51
CA LEU A 150 -15.89 8.50 14.17
C LEU A 150 -16.03 8.57 15.70
N ALA A 151 -16.51 9.69 16.24
CA ALA A 151 -16.76 9.85 17.67
C ALA A 151 -17.82 8.85 18.17
N GLU A 152 -18.88 8.60 17.41
CA GLU A 152 -19.89 7.57 17.70
C GLU A 152 -19.27 6.16 17.74
N ILE A 153 -18.45 5.81 16.74
CA ILE A 153 -17.76 4.51 16.71
C ILE A 153 -16.83 4.36 17.92
N ILE A 154 -16.08 5.41 18.27
CA ILE A 154 -15.20 5.41 19.45
C ILE A 154 -16.02 5.23 20.73
N ALA A 155 -17.13 5.96 20.89
CA ALA A 155 -17.99 5.85 22.07
C ALA A 155 -18.56 4.43 22.23
N GLN A 156 -18.99 3.79 21.14
CA GLN A 156 -19.50 2.42 21.14
C GLN A 156 -18.46 1.36 21.52
N HIS A 157 -17.17 1.60 21.21
CA HIS A 157 -16.10 0.61 21.37
C HIS A 157 -15.10 0.98 22.48
N ARG A 158 -15.34 2.07 23.21
CA ARG A 158 -14.51 2.47 24.35
C ARG A 158 -14.82 1.53 25.51
N ARG A 159 -13.82 0.74 25.91
CA ARG A 159 -13.88 -0.01 27.18
C ARG A 159 -13.98 1.02 28.33
N PRO A 160 -14.87 0.84 29.31
CA PRO A 160 -14.91 1.71 30.47
C PRO A 160 -13.56 1.68 31.20
N PRO A 161 -13.06 2.81 31.71
CA PRO A 161 -11.85 2.81 32.52
C PRO A 161 -12.12 2.02 33.82
N GLY A 162 -11.54 0.82 33.97
CA GLY A 162 -11.58 0.07 35.24
C GLY A 162 -11.98 -1.41 35.21
N CYS A 163 -11.84 -2.14 34.08
CA CYS A 163 -12.02 -3.60 34.05
C CYS A 163 -10.79 -4.29 33.51
#